data_AF-A0AAD7T303-F1
#
_entry.id   AF-A0AAD7T303-F1
#
_cell.length_a   1.000
_cell.length_b   1.000
_cell.length_c   1.000
_cell.angle_alpha   90.00
_cell.angle_beta   90.00
_cell.angle_gamma   90.00
#
_symmetry.space_group_name_H-M   'P 1'
#
loop_
_entity.id
_entity.type
_entity.pdbx_description
1 polymer ?
#
loop_
_entity_poly.entity_id
_entity_poly.type
_entity_poly.pdbx_seq_one_letter_code
_entity_poly.pdbx_strand_id
1 'polypeptide(L)'
;MLSLSEHLPKLQPRSYSAASSSLRHPGKMHLVFSVVEFPACPERPVRRRGVCTGWLSDLVSPLLRRPGAANGGAPVLPKVCVRPRPSVSFRLPSDPAVPLVMVGPGTGVAPFIGFLQHRAKQRQDTPDAIFGETWLFFGCRHKDREFLFREELESFVDEGTLTHLRVSFSRDETESGPKYVQHNLLLHAQDVARILLKQNGCLYVCGDAKNMAKDVNEALMEITAKELQLDKLGAMKTLASLREEKRYLQDIWS
;
A
#
# COMPACT_ATOMS: atom_id res chain seq x y z
N MET A 1 -28.91 -19.83 -33.80
CA MET A 1 -28.02 -18.65 -33.73
C MET A 1 -27.75 -18.42 -32.24
N LEU A 2 -26.61 -18.87 -31.72
CA LEU A 2 -26.29 -18.65 -30.30
C LEU A 2 -25.99 -17.16 -30.11
N SER A 3 -26.61 -16.52 -29.13
CA SER A 3 -26.52 -15.08 -28.95
C SER A 3 -25.15 -14.70 -28.36
N LEU A 4 -24.60 -13.55 -28.76
CA LEU A 4 -23.31 -13.05 -28.22
C LEU A 4 -23.32 -13.00 -26.67
N SER A 5 -24.49 -12.74 -26.08
CA SER A 5 -24.74 -12.74 -24.64
C SER A 5 -24.45 -14.07 -23.94
N GLU A 6 -24.55 -15.20 -24.63
CA GLU A 6 -24.29 -16.53 -24.04
C GLU A 6 -22.79 -16.80 -23.84
N HIS A 7 -21.93 -16.10 -24.57
CA HIS A 7 -20.48 -16.31 -24.53
C HIS A 7 -19.72 -15.24 -23.73
N LEU A 8 -20.36 -14.10 -23.46
CA LEU A 8 -19.72 -13.01 -22.72
C LEU A 8 -19.65 -13.36 -21.22
N PRO A 9 -18.45 -13.31 -20.60
CA PRO A 9 -18.34 -13.56 -19.17
C PRO A 9 -18.98 -12.42 -18.38
N LYS A 10 -19.41 -12.73 -17.15
CA LYS A 10 -19.95 -11.74 -16.22
C LYS A 10 -18.93 -10.64 -15.92
N LEU A 11 -19.38 -9.38 -15.97
CA LEU A 11 -18.57 -8.25 -15.53
C LEU A 11 -18.33 -8.30 -14.02
N GLN A 12 -17.09 -8.57 -13.62
CA GLN A 12 -16.71 -8.69 -12.21
C GLN A 12 -16.53 -7.31 -11.53
N PRO A 13 -16.87 -7.17 -10.24
CA PRO A 13 -16.50 -5.98 -9.46
C PRO A 13 -14.99 -5.90 -9.29
N ARG A 14 -14.45 -4.69 -9.08
CA ARG A 14 -13.02 -4.45 -8.79
C ARG A 14 -12.86 -4.07 -7.32
N SER A 15 -11.89 -4.69 -6.66
CA SER A 15 -11.58 -4.44 -5.25
C SER A 15 -10.51 -3.36 -5.13
N TYR A 16 -10.61 -2.54 -4.10
CA TYR A 16 -9.64 -1.50 -3.75
C TYR A 16 -9.41 -1.53 -2.24
N SER A 17 -8.18 -1.26 -1.81
CA SER A 17 -7.85 -1.16 -0.39
C SER A 17 -8.20 0.22 0.15
N ALA A 18 -8.74 0.27 1.37
CA ALA A 18 -9.11 1.50 2.02
C ALA A 18 -7.86 2.31 2.36
N ALA A 19 -7.81 3.58 1.92
CA ALA A 19 -6.71 4.49 2.17
C ALA A 19 -7.03 5.54 3.25
N SER A 20 -7.94 5.19 4.17
CA SER A 20 -8.39 6.09 5.21
C SER A 20 -8.78 5.34 6.48
N SER A 21 -8.63 5.98 7.63
CA SER A 21 -9.20 5.51 8.89
C SER A 21 -10.58 6.13 9.14
N SER A 22 -11.55 5.32 9.57
CA SER A 22 -12.86 5.83 10.01
C SER A 22 -12.76 6.71 11.26
N LEU A 23 -11.70 6.57 12.07
CA LEU A 23 -11.45 7.45 13.22
C LEU A 23 -11.04 8.87 12.78
N ARG A 24 -10.31 8.99 11.67
CA ARG A 24 -9.88 10.29 11.12
C ARG A 24 -10.92 10.90 10.19
N HIS A 25 -11.64 10.07 9.44
CA HIS A 25 -12.65 10.49 8.48
C HIS A 25 -13.98 9.75 8.69
N PRO A 26 -14.75 10.07 9.75
CA PRO A 26 -16.05 9.46 9.99
C PRO A 26 -16.99 9.62 8.79
N GLY A 27 -17.63 8.52 8.37
CA GLY A 27 -18.56 8.52 7.24
C GLY A 27 -17.91 8.68 5.85
N LYS A 28 -16.58 8.68 5.75
CA LYS A 28 -15.85 8.76 4.47
C LYS A 28 -14.91 7.56 4.29
N MET A 29 -14.67 7.21 3.03
CA MET A 29 -13.72 6.18 2.64
C MET A 29 -12.90 6.71 1.48
N HIS A 30 -11.57 6.65 1.60
CA HIS A 30 -10.66 7.04 0.52
C HIS A 30 -10.15 5.80 -0.20
N LEU A 31 -9.96 5.93 -1.51
CA LEU A 31 -9.40 4.91 -2.39
C LEU A 31 -8.24 5.53 -3.17
N VAL A 32 -7.20 4.74 -3.41
CA VAL A 32 -6.06 5.14 -4.23
C VAL A 32 -5.89 4.10 -5.32
N PHE A 33 -5.78 4.57 -6.57
CA PHE A 33 -5.60 3.68 -7.71
C PHE A 33 -4.87 4.38 -8.85
N SER A 34 -4.12 3.61 -9.61
CA SER A 34 -3.56 4.06 -10.90
C SER A 34 -4.60 3.84 -11.99
N VAL A 35 -4.71 4.80 -12.92
CA VAL A 35 -5.47 4.57 -14.15
C VAL A 35 -4.72 3.54 -14.98
N VAL A 36 -5.35 2.39 -15.21
CA VAL A 36 -4.74 1.30 -15.97
C VAL A 36 -4.86 1.65 -17.44
N GLU A 37 -3.73 1.63 -18.15
CA GLU A 37 -3.68 1.96 -19.56
C GLU A 37 -2.95 0.89 -20.34
N PHE A 38 -3.49 0.60 -21.50
CA PHE A 38 -2.99 -0.38 -22.44
C PHE A 38 -2.61 0.36 -23.72
N PRO A 39 -1.32 0.51 -24.04
CA PRO A 39 -0.89 1.22 -25.25
C PRO A 39 -1.39 0.49 -26.50
N ALA A 40 -1.45 1.22 -27.61
CA ALA A 40 -1.70 0.61 -28.92
C ALA A 40 -0.51 -0.29 -29.29
N CYS A 41 -0.78 -1.44 -29.90
CA CYS A 41 0.19 -2.37 -30.46
C CYS A 41 -0.38 -2.99 -31.75
N PRO A 42 0.41 -3.72 -32.56
CA PRO A 42 -0.11 -4.33 -33.79
C PRO A 42 -1.35 -5.22 -33.57
N GLU A 43 -1.43 -5.98 -32.47
CA GLU A 43 -2.63 -6.78 -32.16
C GLU A 43 -3.78 -5.97 -31.54
N ARG A 44 -3.50 -4.74 -31.08
CA ARG A 44 -4.48 -3.82 -30.47
C ARG A 44 -4.24 -2.40 -30.98
N PRO A 45 -4.82 -2.00 -32.12
CA PRO A 45 -4.47 -0.74 -32.78
C PRO A 45 -4.92 0.52 -32.01
N VAL A 46 -5.78 0.36 -31.00
CA VAL A 46 -6.32 1.48 -30.21
C VAL A 46 -5.90 1.34 -28.76
N ARG A 47 -5.41 2.44 -28.16
CA ARG A 47 -5.15 2.52 -26.72
C ARG A 47 -6.43 2.23 -25.94
N ARG A 48 -6.34 1.45 -24.87
CA ARG A 48 -7.47 1.14 -23.98
C ARG A 48 -7.16 1.55 -22.55
N ARG A 49 -8.21 1.80 -21.77
CA ARG A 49 -8.13 1.95 -20.31
C ARG A 49 -8.77 0.76 -19.62
N GLY A 50 -8.35 0.47 -18.39
CA GLY A 50 -9.03 -0.49 -17.54
C GLY A 50 -10.49 -0.07 -17.33
N VAL A 51 -11.41 -1.03 -17.33
CA VAL A 51 -12.85 -0.74 -17.28
C VAL A 51 -13.20 0.09 -16.03
N CYS A 52 -12.81 -0.38 -14.84
CA CYS A 52 -13.16 0.30 -13.59
C CYS A 52 -12.35 1.58 -13.36
N THR A 53 -11.03 1.56 -13.55
CA THR A 53 -10.17 2.74 -13.30
C THR A 53 -10.37 3.83 -14.34
N GLY A 54 -10.63 3.48 -15.60
CA GLY A 54 -11.03 4.42 -16.65
C GLY A 54 -12.39 5.06 -16.35
N TRP A 55 -13.39 4.24 -15.99
CA TRP A 55 -14.72 4.74 -15.59
C TRP A 55 -14.65 5.67 -14.37
N LEU A 56 -13.93 5.28 -13.30
CA LEU A 56 -13.74 6.12 -12.13
C LEU A 56 -13.03 7.43 -12.47
N SER A 57 -12.00 7.38 -13.31
CA SER A 57 -11.28 8.58 -13.76
C SER A 57 -12.20 9.55 -14.50
N ASP A 58 -13.05 9.05 -15.39
CA ASP A 58 -14.02 9.87 -16.12
C ASP A 58 -15.09 10.44 -15.17
N LEU A 59 -15.55 9.63 -14.21
CA LEU A 59 -16.56 10.01 -13.23
C LEU A 59 -16.11 11.16 -12.33
N VAL A 60 -14.83 11.18 -11.92
CA VAL A 60 -14.27 12.21 -11.04
C VAL A 60 -13.65 13.38 -11.81
N SER A 61 -13.41 13.25 -13.12
CA SER A 61 -12.78 14.29 -13.95
C SER A 61 -13.43 15.68 -13.81
N PRO A 62 -14.77 15.82 -13.79
CA PRO A 62 -15.42 17.12 -13.56
C PRO A 62 -15.12 17.71 -12.18
N LEU A 63 -14.93 16.87 -11.15
CA LEU A 63 -14.65 17.29 -9.77
C LEU A 63 -13.18 17.70 -9.57
N LEU A 64 -12.27 17.17 -10.39
CA LEU A 64 -10.83 17.46 -10.32
C LEU A 64 -10.42 18.73 -11.08
N ARG A 65 -11.28 19.24 -11.97
CA ARG A 65 -11.03 20.50 -12.67
C ARG A 65 -11.16 21.65 -11.67
N ARG A 66 -10.14 22.52 -11.59
CA ARG A 66 -10.14 23.71 -10.71
C ARG A 66 -11.42 24.53 -10.92
N PRO A 67 -12.03 25.10 -9.87
CA PRO A 67 -13.18 25.99 -10.01
C PRO A 67 -12.73 27.27 -10.69
N GLY A 68 -12.89 27.32 -12.00
CA GLY A 68 -12.44 28.43 -12.85
C GLY A 68 -13.22 28.57 -14.15
N ALA A 69 -14.46 28.08 -14.20
CA ALA A 69 -15.51 28.44 -15.16
C ALA A 69 -16.71 27.48 -15.00
N ALA A 70 -17.73 27.88 -14.23
CA ALA A 70 -19.16 27.64 -14.51
C ALA A 70 -20.03 27.93 -13.27
N ASN A 71 -20.76 29.04 -13.33
CA ASN A 71 -22.12 29.28 -12.86
C ASN A 71 -22.66 28.41 -11.69
N GLY A 72 -22.62 28.99 -10.48
CA GLY A 72 -23.83 29.21 -9.66
C GLY A 72 -24.63 28.03 -9.08
N GLY A 73 -24.15 26.79 -9.12
CA GLY A 73 -24.84 25.64 -8.52
C GLY A 73 -23.89 24.64 -7.86
N ALA A 74 -24.32 24.04 -6.74
CA ALA A 74 -23.56 22.97 -6.10
C ALA A 74 -23.47 21.77 -7.07
N PRO A 75 -22.26 21.26 -7.40
CA PRO A 75 -22.12 20.16 -8.34
C PRO A 75 -22.77 18.89 -7.77
N VAL A 76 -23.62 18.24 -8.57
CA VAL A 76 -24.20 16.94 -8.21
C VAL A 76 -23.07 15.91 -8.14
N LEU A 77 -22.88 15.32 -6.96
CA LEU A 77 -21.83 14.32 -6.76
C LEU A 77 -22.22 12.99 -7.43
N PRO A 78 -21.30 12.38 -8.19
CA PRO A 78 -21.54 11.07 -8.78
C PRO A 78 -21.68 10.01 -7.69
N LYS A 79 -22.50 8.99 -7.97
CA LYS A 79 -22.71 7.85 -7.05
C LYS A 79 -21.98 6.62 -7.56
N VAL A 80 -21.35 5.89 -6.66
CA VAL A 80 -20.69 4.60 -6.92
C VAL A 80 -21.31 3.54 -6.01
N CYS A 81 -21.67 2.40 -6.57
CA CYS A 81 -22.13 1.26 -5.79
C CYS A 81 -20.92 0.50 -5.26
N VAL A 82 -20.81 0.39 -3.94
CA VAL A 82 -19.73 -0.31 -3.26
C VAL A 82 -20.31 -1.41 -2.37
N ARG A 83 -19.58 -2.53 -2.27
CA ARG A 83 -19.89 -3.59 -1.31
C ARG A 83 -18.66 -3.80 -0.43
N PRO A 84 -18.79 -3.73 0.91
CA PRO A 84 -17.67 -4.02 1.78
C PRO A 84 -17.26 -5.49 1.61
N ARG A 85 -15.95 -5.70 1.48
CA ARG A 85 -15.33 -7.01 1.61
C ARG A 85 -14.57 -6.98 2.94
N PRO A 86 -15.10 -7.60 4.01
CA PRO A 86 -14.40 -7.63 5.28
C PRO A 86 -13.05 -8.33 5.09
N SER A 87 -11.95 -7.59 5.22
CA SER A 87 -10.62 -8.18 5.34
C SER A 87 -10.48 -8.73 6.75
N VAL A 88 -10.29 -10.04 6.90
CA VAL A 88 -10.09 -10.67 8.22
C VAL A 88 -8.61 -10.69 8.60
N SER A 89 -7.70 -10.56 7.62
CA SER A 89 -6.26 -10.74 7.83
C SER A 89 -5.45 -9.44 7.82
N PHE A 90 -5.76 -8.46 6.96
CA PHE A 90 -4.93 -7.25 6.80
C PHE A 90 -5.41 -6.10 7.69
N ARG A 91 -5.15 -6.20 9.00
CA ARG A 91 -5.54 -5.19 10.02
C ARG A 91 -4.36 -4.87 10.92
N LEU A 92 -4.41 -3.70 11.56
CA LEU A 92 -3.50 -3.36 12.65
C LEU A 92 -3.64 -4.38 13.79
N PRO A 93 -2.56 -4.66 14.54
CA PRO A 93 -2.63 -5.45 15.77
C PRO A 93 -3.55 -4.76 16.78
N SER A 94 -4.25 -5.54 17.61
CA SER A 94 -5.12 -4.98 18.65
C SER A 94 -4.33 -4.22 19.71
N ASP A 95 -3.10 -4.65 19.99
CA ASP A 95 -2.19 -3.98 20.92
C ASP A 95 -1.37 -2.90 20.18
N PRO A 96 -1.54 -1.60 20.53
CA PRO A 96 -0.79 -0.52 19.90
C PRO A 96 0.71 -0.55 20.24
N ALA A 97 1.16 -1.29 21.25
CA ALA A 97 2.59 -1.42 21.58
C ALA A 97 3.35 -2.32 20.59
N VAL A 98 2.66 -3.09 19.75
CA VAL A 98 3.29 -3.97 18.75
C VAL A 98 3.95 -3.13 17.64
N PRO A 99 5.25 -3.32 17.36
CA PRO A 99 5.92 -2.60 16.28
C PRO A 99 5.49 -3.07 14.89
N LEU A 100 5.50 -2.15 13.92
CA LEU A 100 4.99 -2.39 12.56
C LEU A 100 6.09 -2.17 11.53
N VAL A 101 6.22 -3.09 10.58
CA VAL A 101 7.00 -2.92 9.35
C VAL A 101 6.03 -2.95 8.17
N MET A 102 5.91 -1.84 7.45
CA MET A 102 5.01 -1.71 6.31
C MET A 102 5.83 -1.52 5.03
N VAL A 103 5.53 -2.29 3.99
CA VAL A 103 6.22 -2.26 2.69
C VAL A 103 5.18 -2.06 1.59
N GLY A 104 5.20 -0.89 0.94
CA GLY A 104 4.14 -0.49 0.02
C GLY A 104 4.58 0.46 -1.08
N PRO A 105 5.26 -0.01 -2.14
CA PRO A 105 5.63 0.86 -3.25
C PRO A 105 4.42 1.25 -4.12
N GLY A 106 4.47 2.47 -4.67
CA GLY A 106 3.42 3.05 -5.50
C GLY A 106 2.07 3.08 -4.77
N THR A 107 1.01 2.66 -5.46
CA THR A 107 -0.34 2.59 -4.86
C THR A 107 -0.46 1.54 -3.76
N GLY A 108 0.55 0.68 -3.55
CA GLY A 108 0.65 -0.22 -2.39
C GLY A 108 0.73 0.52 -1.05
N VAL A 109 1.00 1.82 -1.05
CA VAL A 109 0.96 2.66 0.16
C VAL A 109 -0.45 2.86 0.71
N ALA A 110 -1.49 2.62 -0.10
CA ALA A 110 -2.89 2.92 0.21
C ALA A 110 -3.33 2.48 1.62
N PRO A 111 -3.28 1.18 1.99
CA PRO A 111 -3.73 0.76 3.32
C PRO A 111 -2.88 1.35 4.46
N PHE A 112 -1.61 1.67 4.20
CA PHE A 112 -0.70 2.22 5.21
C PHE A 112 -1.01 3.67 5.56
N ILE A 113 -1.56 4.45 4.62
CA ILE A 113 -2.15 5.75 4.95
C ILE A 113 -3.28 5.56 5.96
N GLY A 114 -4.19 4.62 5.72
CA GLY A 114 -5.26 4.29 6.67
C GLY A 114 -4.73 3.85 8.05
N PHE A 115 -3.68 3.03 8.09
CA PHE A 115 -3.05 2.58 9.33
C PHE A 115 -2.43 3.74 10.11
N LEU A 116 -1.67 4.61 9.43
CA LEU A 116 -1.04 5.77 10.04
C LEU A 116 -2.07 6.79 10.53
N GLN A 117 -3.13 7.03 9.76
CA GLN A 117 -4.27 7.85 10.20
C GLN A 117 -4.94 7.28 11.46
N HIS A 118 -5.07 5.96 11.54
CA HIS A 118 -5.64 5.28 12.69
C HIS A 118 -4.75 5.40 13.92
N ARG A 119 -3.44 5.10 13.77
CA ARG A 119 -2.46 5.23 14.84
C ARG A 119 -2.31 6.66 15.34
N ALA A 120 -2.25 7.65 14.45
CA ALA A 120 -2.19 9.07 14.83
C ALA A 120 -3.38 9.44 15.72
N LYS A 121 -4.58 9.00 15.34
CA LYS A 121 -5.79 9.27 16.13
C LYS A 121 -5.79 8.54 17.47
N GLN A 122 -5.37 7.27 17.50
CA GLN A 122 -5.20 6.53 18.77
C GLN A 122 -4.19 7.22 19.69
N ARG A 123 -3.05 7.69 19.18
CA ARG A 123 -2.06 8.43 19.97
C ARG A 123 -2.62 9.71 20.58
N GLN A 124 -3.44 10.45 19.81
CA GLN A 124 -4.12 11.65 20.31
C GLN A 124 -5.15 11.32 21.40
N ASP A 125 -5.89 10.22 21.23
CA ASP A 125 -6.95 9.81 22.16
C ASP A 125 -6.38 9.16 23.44
N THR A 126 -5.18 8.57 23.37
CA THR A 126 -4.48 7.92 24.49
C THR A 126 -3.01 8.35 24.58
N PRO A 127 -2.70 9.58 25.08
CA PRO A 127 -1.35 10.12 25.06
C PRO A 127 -0.34 9.36 25.94
N ASP A 128 -0.80 8.71 27.02
CA ASP A 128 0.04 7.94 27.94
C ASP A 128 0.27 6.49 27.49
N ALA A 129 -0.41 6.03 26.44
CA ALA A 129 -0.26 4.66 25.95
C ALA A 129 1.07 4.48 25.20
N ILE A 130 1.65 3.28 25.33
CA ILE A 130 2.88 2.92 24.63
C ILE A 130 2.53 2.51 23.20
N PHE A 131 3.21 3.12 22.23
CA PHE A 131 3.10 2.76 20.83
C PHE A 131 4.40 2.14 20.34
N GLY A 132 4.30 0.98 19.70
CA GLY A 132 5.44 0.34 19.07
C GLY A 132 5.94 1.17 17.89
N GLU A 133 7.22 1.05 17.55
CA GLU A 133 7.77 1.76 16.39
C GLU A 133 7.01 1.43 15.10
N THR A 134 6.87 2.42 14.22
CA THR A 134 6.22 2.27 12.90
C THR A 134 7.24 2.53 11.81
N TRP A 135 7.50 1.54 10.96
CA TRP A 135 8.35 1.66 9.78
C TRP A 135 7.52 1.62 8.50
N LEU A 136 7.82 2.51 7.56
CA LEU A 136 7.28 2.48 6.20
C LEU A 136 8.42 2.48 5.17
N PHE A 137 8.47 1.41 4.39
CA PHE A 137 9.30 1.25 3.20
C PHE A 137 8.44 1.58 1.97
N PHE A 138 8.59 2.81 1.46
CA PHE A 138 7.89 3.33 0.29
C PHE A 138 8.83 3.34 -0.93
N GLY A 139 8.26 3.22 -2.12
CA GLY A 139 9.01 3.27 -3.36
C GLY A 139 8.20 3.89 -4.48
N CYS A 140 8.82 4.76 -5.26
CA CYS A 140 8.24 5.34 -6.47
C CYS A 140 9.32 5.50 -7.56
N ARG A 141 8.98 6.03 -8.73
CA ARG A 141 9.98 6.22 -9.79
C ARG A 141 10.76 7.50 -9.61
N HIS A 142 10.03 8.61 -9.46
CA HIS A 142 10.61 9.94 -9.32
C HIS A 142 10.08 10.66 -8.08
N LYS A 143 10.96 11.27 -7.31
CA LYS A 143 10.62 12.05 -6.13
C LYS A 143 9.62 13.17 -6.43
N ASP A 144 9.84 13.90 -7.51
CA ASP A 144 9.07 15.13 -7.80
C ASP A 144 7.75 14.86 -8.54
N ARG A 145 7.44 13.60 -8.87
CA ARG A 145 6.25 13.24 -9.67
C ARG A 145 5.35 12.20 -9.01
N GLU A 146 5.94 11.21 -8.34
CA GLU A 146 5.23 10.00 -7.92
C GLU A 146 5.39 9.70 -6.43
N PHE A 147 5.91 10.66 -5.64
CA PHE A 147 5.90 10.57 -4.18
C PHE A 147 4.48 10.82 -3.66
N LEU A 148 3.65 9.79 -3.72
CA LEU A 148 2.28 9.81 -3.21
C LEU A 148 2.26 10.12 -1.71
N PHE A 149 1.35 11.01 -1.31
CA PHE A 149 1.14 11.40 0.10
C PHE A 149 2.38 11.99 0.78
N ARG A 150 3.27 12.66 0.04
CA ARG A 150 4.53 13.19 0.57
C ARG A 150 4.31 14.02 1.83
N GLU A 151 3.47 15.05 1.76
CA GLU A 151 3.25 15.97 2.87
C GLU A 151 2.60 15.26 4.07
N GLU A 152 1.65 14.35 3.82
CA GLU A 152 0.99 13.60 4.87
C GLU A 152 1.94 12.60 5.56
N LEU A 153 2.81 11.94 4.80
CA LEU A 153 3.83 11.03 5.33
C LEU A 153 4.91 11.79 6.12
N GLU A 154 5.37 12.94 5.63
CA GLU A 154 6.31 13.82 6.35
C GLU A 154 5.68 14.31 7.66
N SER A 155 4.40 14.72 7.66
CA SER A 155 3.66 15.09 8.88
C SER A 155 3.59 13.95 9.90
N PHE A 156 3.37 12.71 9.47
CA PHE A 156 3.36 11.57 10.40
C PHE A 156 4.72 11.31 11.03
N VAL A 157 5.82 11.62 10.34
CA VAL A 157 7.18 11.54 10.91
C VAL A 157 7.35 12.63 11.95
N ASP A 158 6.99 13.87 11.63
CA ASP A 158 7.13 15.02 12.53
C ASP A 158 6.30 14.85 13.81
N GLU A 159 5.09 14.29 13.69
CA GLU A 159 4.21 13.96 14.82
C GLU A 159 4.67 12.71 15.60
N GLY A 160 5.66 11.96 15.10
CA GLY A 160 6.17 10.72 15.69
C GLY A 160 5.24 9.51 15.54
N THR A 161 4.20 9.59 14.69
CA THR A 161 3.32 8.46 14.38
C THR A 161 4.03 7.44 13.49
N LEU A 162 4.83 7.94 12.54
CA LEU A 162 5.71 7.17 11.69
C LEU A 162 7.16 7.34 12.19
N THR A 163 7.69 6.33 12.89
CA THR A 163 9.04 6.39 13.47
C THR A 163 10.11 6.48 12.38
N HIS A 164 9.95 5.71 11.30
CA HIS A 164 10.90 5.68 10.20
C HIS A 164 10.22 5.60 8.84
N LEU A 165 10.47 6.61 8.01
CA LEU A 165 10.14 6.62 6.59
C LEU A 165 11.40 6.32 5.77
N ARG A 166 11.34 5.29 4.92
CA ARG A 166 12.40 4.91 3.98
C ARG A 166 11.84 4.90 2.58
N VAL A 167 12.38 5.76 1.71
CA VAL A 167 11.87 5.97 0.36
C VAL A 167 12.91 5.55 -0.67
N SER A 168 12.45 4.82 -1.68
CA SER A 168 13.26 4.37 -2.81
C SER A 168 12.81 5.09 -4.09
N PHE A 169 13.74 5.67 -4.83
CA PHE A 169 13.47 6.31 -6.12
C PHE A 169 14.12 5.51 -7.25
N SER A 170 13.31 4.75 -7.98
CA SER A 170 13.83 3.78 -8.96
C SER A 170 14.37 4.38 -10.25
N ARG A 171 14.03 5.65 -10.56
CA ARG A 171 14.39 6.32 -11.82
C ARG A 171 15.01 7.71 -11.64
N ASP A 172 15.30 8.12 -10.40
CA ASP A 172 16.09 9.32 -10.18
C ASP A 172 17.58 9.02 -10.40
N GLU A 173 18.31 9.96 -11.00
CA GLU A 173 19.69 9.77 -11.48
C GLU A 173 20.76 9.71 -10.37
N THR A 174 20.36 9.68 -9.10
CA THR A 174 21.32 9.59 -7.99
C THR A 174 21.96 8.20 -7.95
N GLU A 175 23.24 8.11 -8.29
CA GLU A 175 23.98 6.85 -8.51
C GLU A 175 24.11 5.93 -7.28
N SER A 176 23.83 6.41 -6.06
CA SER A 176 24.22 5.69 -4.83
C SER A 176 23.08 5.29 -3.89
N GLY A 177 21.81 5.55 -4.25
CA GLY A 177 20.66 5.29 -3.39
C GLY A 177 19.98 3.92 -3.61
N PRO A 178 19.27 3.38 -2.60
CA PRO A 178 18.46 2.18 -2.76
C PRO A 178 17.32 2.41 -3.77
N LYS A 179 17.40 1.74 -4.93
CA LYS A 179 16.43 1.91 -6.04
C LYS A 179 15.04 1.33 -5.77
N TYR A 180 14.95 0.28 -4.96
CA TYR A 180 13.69 -0.41 -4.66
C TYR A 180 13.57 -0.71 -3.17
N VAL A 181 12.35 -0.99 -2.72
CA VAL A 181 12.03 -1.19 -1.29
C VAL A 181 12.82 -2.34 -0.67
N GLN A 182 13.08 -3.43 -1.42
CA GLN A 182 13.91 -4.55 -0.96
C GLN A 182 15.36 -4.16 -0.69
N HIS A 183 15.92 -3.20 -1.43
CA HIS A 183 17.26 -2.68 -1.16
C HIS A 183 17.27 -1.89 0.15
N ASN A 184 16.27 -1.06 0.39
CA ASN A 184 16.12 -0.36 1.68
C ASN A 184 15.90 -1.35 2.84
N LEU A 185 15.13 -2.42 2.65
CA LEU A 185 14.96 -3.47 3.66
C LEU A 185 16.30 -4.10 4.05
N LEU A 186 17.14 -4.43 3.05
CA LEU A 186 18.47 -5.00 3.30
C LEU A 186 19.41 -4.02 4.01
N LEU A 187 19.35 -2.72 3.68
CA LEU A 187 20.12 -1.69 4.40
C LEU A 187 19.72 -1.57 5.87
N HIS A 188 18.45 -1.85 6.19
CA HIS A 188 17.89 -1.83 7.54
C HIS A 188 17.64 -3.25 8.09
N ALA A 189 18.42 -4.24 7.63
CA ALA A 189 18.20 -5.65 7.96
C ALA A 189 18.15 -5.92 9.47
N GLN A 190 19.03 -5.30 10.25
CA GLN A 190 19.11 -5.49 11.70
C GLN A 190 17.85 -5.00 12.43
N ASP A 191 17.32 -3.85 12.04
CA ASP A 191 16.08 -3.31 12.62
C ASP A 191 14.87 -4.18 12.24
N VAL A 192 14.76 -4.53 10.95
CA VAL A 192 13.68 -5.41 10.48
C VAL A 192 13.73 -6.75 11.21
N ALA A 193 14.90 -7.36 11.34
CA ALA A 193 15.06 -8.63 12.03
C ALA A 193 14.76 -8.51 13.54
N ARG A 194 15.23 -7.45 14.21
CA ARG A 194 14.92 -7.15 15.62
C ARG A 194 13.41 -7.05 15.83
N ILE A 195 12.71 -6.28 15.00
CA ILE A 195 11.26 -6.10 15.10
C ILE A 195 10.53 -7.44 14.95
N LEU A 196 10.85 -8.21 13.91
CA LEU A 196 10.12 -9.43 13.59
C LEU A 196 10.46 -10.61 14.51
N LEU A 197 11.71 -10.73 14.93
CA LEU A 197 12.21 -11.92 15.63
C LEU A 197 12.34 -11.73 17.15
N LYS A 198 12.51 -10.49 17.63
CA LYS A 198 12.74 -10.20 19.06
C LYS A 198 11.61 -9.40 19.72
N GLN A 199 10.79 -8.70 18.95
CA GLN A 199 9.77 -7.77 19.48
C GLN A 199 8.33 -8.14 19.09
N ASN A 200 8.11 -9.34 18.54
CA ASN A 200 6.79 -9.81 18.10
C ASN A 200 6.10 -8.85 17.12
N GLY A 201 6.86 -8.08 16.35
CA GLY A 201 6.33 -7.11 15.40
C GLY A 201 5.57 -7.75 14.24
N CYS A 202 4.77 -6.93 13.58
CA CYS A 202 3.99 -7.31 12.41
C CYS A 202 4.55 -6.68 11.12
N LEU A 203 4.77 -7.51 10.11
CA LEU A 203 5.13 -7.17 8.76
C LEU A 203 3.90 -7.15 7.85
N TYR A 204 3.76 -6.08 7.08
CA TYR A 204 2.73 -5.90 6.06
C TYR A 204 3.36 -5.59 4.71
N VAL A 205 2.97 -6.33 3.68
CA VAL A 205 3.40 -6.08 2.30
C VAL A 205 2.17 -5.84 1.42
N CYS A 206 2.12 -4.70 0.75
CA CYS A 206 1.02 -4.36 -0.15
C CYS A 206 1.53 -3.85 -1.51
N GLY A 207 0.94 -4.33 -2.60
CA GLY A 207 1.28 -3.89 -3.95
C GLY A 207 1.30 -5.00 -5.00
N ASP A 208 2.16 -4.87 -6.01
CA ASP A 208 2.24 -5.79 -7.14
C ASP A 208 2.67 -7.23 -6.73
N ALA A 209 1.87 -8.20 -7.17
CA ALA A 209 2.10 -9.62 -6.91
C ALA A 209 3.28 -10.20 -7.68
N LYS A 210 3.47 -9.72 -8.91
CA LYS A 210 4.26 -10.46 -9.89
C LYS A 210 5.75 -10.33 -9.62
N ASN A 211 6.20 -9.13 -9.28
CA ASN A 211 7.62 -8.87 -9.09
C ASN A 211 7.91 -8.42 -7.65
N MET A 212 7.19 -7.42 -7.15
CA MET A 212 7.51 -6.78 -5.88
C MET A 212 7.40 -7.73 -4.69
N ALA A 213 6.30 -8.47 -4.57
CA ALA A 213 6.10 -9.37 -3.44
C ALA A 213 7.17 -10.49 -3.37
N LYS A 214 7.64 -10.96 -4.54
CA LYS A 214 8.70 -11.96 -4.63
C LYS A 214 10.03 -11.37 -4.15
N ASP A 215 10.43 -10.22 -4.67
CA ASP A 215 11.71 -9.57 -4.34
C ASP A 215 11.77 -9.21 -2.84
N VAL A 216 10.66 -8.73 -2.28
CA VAL A 216 10.55 -8.44 -0.84
C VAL A 216 10.67 -9.72 -0.02
N ASN A 217 10.03 -10.82 -0.45
CA ASN A 217 10.15 -12.10 0.24
C ASN A 217 11.58 -12.65 0.20
N GLU A 218 12.29 -12.48 -0.92
CA GLU A 218 13.71 -12.87 -1.05
C GLU A 218 14.61 -12.06 -0.13
N ALA A 219 14.44 -10.74 -0.07
CA ALA A 219 15.17 -9.91 0.88
C ALA A 219 14.89 -10.29 2.34
N LEU A 220 13.64 -10.58 2.70
CA LEU A 220 13.30 -11.04 4.05
C LEU A 220 13.91 -12.40 4.39
N MET A 221 14.00 -13.31 3.42
CA MET A 221 14.69 -14.60 3.62
C MET A 221 16.18 -14.38 3.88
N GLU A 222 16.82 -13.47 3.14
CA GLU A 222 18.23 -13.12 3.35
C GLU A 222 18.46 -12.50 4.73
N ILE A 223 17.62 -11.54 5.13
CA ILE A 223 17.66 -10.90 6.45
C ILE A 223 17.54 -11.96 7.56
N THR A 224 16.55 -12.85 7.43
CA THR A 224 16.28 -13.89 8.43
C THR A 224 17.40 -14.92 8.50
N ALA A 225 17.91 -15.37 7.35
CA ALA A 225 19.02 -16.32 7.28
C ALA A 225 20.27 -15.75 7.94
N LYS A 226 20.58 -14.48 7.67
CA LYS A 226 21.75 -13.79 8.23
C LYS A 226 21.63 -13.57 9.74
N GLU A 227 20.48 -13.07 10.22
CA GLU A 227 20.30 -12.78 11.65
C GLU A 227 20.29 -14.06 12.51
N LEU A 228 19.66 -15.13 12.02
CA LEU A 228 19.54 -16.39 12.77
C LEU A 228 20.63 -17.42 12.45
N GLN A 229 21.58 -17.09 11.56
CA GLN A 229 22.60 -18.02 11.05
C GLN A 229 22.00 -19.33 10.50
N LEU A 230 20.87 -19.21 9.81
CA LEU A 230 20.15 -20.34 9.22
C LEU A 230 20.50 -20.51 7.74
N ASP A 231 20.30 -21.72 7.24
CA ASP A 231 20.25 -21.96 5.81
C ASP A 231 18.94 -21.40 5.19
N LYS A 232 18.86 -21.43 3.86
CA LYS A 232 17.70 -20.92 3.12
C LYS A 232 16.39 -21.60 3.54
N LEU A 233 16.45 -22.90 3.84
CA LEU A 233 15.27 -23.66 4.25
C LEU A 233 14.78 -23.23 5.65
N GLY A 234 15.69 -23.02 6.60
CA GLY A 234 15.37 -22.53 7.94
C GLY A 234 14.77 -21.12 7.91
N ALA A 235 15.31 -20.22 7.10
CA ALA A 235 14.74 -18.89 6.90
C ALA A 235 13.33 -18.95 6.29
N MET A 236 13.12 -19.81 5.29
CA MET A 236 11.80 -20.01 4.68
C MET A 236 10.77 -20.53 5.70
N LYS A 237 11.13 -21.50 6.53
CA LYS A 237 10.26 -22.02 7.60
C LYS A 237 9.91 -20.94 8.62
N THR A 238 10.87 -20.09 8.97
CA THR A 238 10.65 -18.96 9.89
C THR A 238 9.62 -17.98 9.31
N LEU A 239 9.77 -17.57 8.06
CA LEU A 239 8.79 -16.69 7.41
C LEU A 239 7.41 -17.36 7.24
N ALA A 240 7.35 -18.67 7.04
CA ALA A 240 6.09 -19.42 7.00
C ALA A 240 5.39 -19.40 8.36
N SER A 241 6.13 -19.63 9.45
CA SER A 241 5.63 -19.53 10.82
C SER A 241 5.10 -18.12 11.13
N LEU A 242 5.80 -17.05 10.71
CA LEU A 242 5.29 -15.68 10.84
C LEU A 242 3.94 -15.46 10.13
N ARG A 243 3.70 -16.13 9.00
CA ARG A 243 2.41 -16.05 8.28
C ARG A 243 1.31 -16.82 9.03
N GLU A 244 1.63 -17.99 9.56
CA GLU A 244 0.71 -18.80 10.38
C GLU A 244 0.31 -18.05 11.66
N GLU A 245 1.25 -17.34 12.27
CA GLU A 245 1.05 -16.47 13.43
C GLU A 245 0.31 -15.15 13.09
N LYS A 246 -0.01 -14.89 11.82
CA LYS A 246 -0.62 -13.64 11.33
C LYS A 246 0.23 -12.40 11.62
N ARG A 247 1.55 -12.56 11.71
CA ARG A 247 2.52 -11.46 11.86
C ARG A 247 3.20 -11.09 10.54
N TYR A 248 3.16 -11.94 9.53
CA TYR A 248 3.51 -11.57 8.15
C TYR A 248 2.25 -11.62 7.27
N LEU A 249 1.76 -10.44 6.90
CA LEU A 249 0.51 -10.23 6.17
C LEU A 249 0.78 -9.62 4.79
N GLN A 250 0.02 -10.09 3.80
CA GLN A 250 0.16 -9.65 2.41
C GLN A 250 -1.21 -9.22 1.84
N ASP A 251 -1.25 -8.05 1.21
CA ASP A 251 -2.38 -7.55 0.42
C ASP A 251 -1.90 -7.24 -1.01
N ILE A 252 -1.96 -8.26 -1.85
CA ILE A 252 -1.26 -8.30 -3.12
C ILE A 252 -2.26 -8.35 -4.27
N TRP A 253 -2.02 -7.53 -5.30
CA TRP A 253 -2.85 -7.43 -6.51
C TRP A 253 -2.01 -7.46 -7.79
N SER A 254 -2.65 -7.71 -8.93
CA SER A 254 -2.00 -7.82 -10.25
C SER A 254 -2.76 -7.09 -11.34
#